data_AF-W2TNW5-F1
#
_entry.id   AF-W2TNW5-F1
#
_cell.length_a   1.000
_cell.length_b   1.000
_cell.length_c   1.000
_cell.angle_alpha   90.00
_cell.angle_beta   90.00
_cell.angle_gamma   90.00
#
_symmetry.space_group_name_H-M   'P 1'
#
loop_
_entity.id
_entity.type
_entity.pdbx_description
1 polymer ?
#
loop_
_entity_poly.entity_id
_entity_poly.type
_entity_poly.pdbx_seq_one_letter_code
_entity_poly.pdbx_strand_id
1 'polypeptide(L)'
;GLDVLSHYNNKQLRDCEVVLYANSAATLRLEYSTIVTIYKESPTTNSVVAKIDEVCAAYRKIFEVIRMDFETQNGCSIYANSLVDFGIVLSMFADHLKDEADAKWKEKRIHYMEASIRALGDACKRSCPRSTRSKAREKMTEIYYILLRIKTDAIASKANFVSTKVCRGMYKELADFIQVVNDHLIQLCYEDIWKESKNIPLCMADFTIALVPAATLGDTQKIDLCIQLLQWLMGLASNITEIDPDPEKALERYGKVWDRAQRLLRTMNQVGMAQQSNDETSVCICSVQTTG
;
A
#
# COMPACT_ATOMS: atom_id res chain seq x y z
N GLY A 1 -37.17 33.40 4.67
CA GLY A 1 -35.94 32.62 4.40
C GLY A 1 -35.70 31.47 5.36
N LEU A 2 -36.26 31.49 6.58
CA LEU A 2 -36.07 30.45 7.61
C LEU A 2 -37.23 29.43 7.73
N ASP A 3 -38.39 29.68 7.12
CA ASP A 3 -39.55 28.76 7.15
C ASP A 3 -39.46 27.58 6.18
N VAL A 4 -38.47 27.58 5.28
CA VAL A 4 -38.25 26.44 4.36
C VAL A 4 -37.56 25.28 5.08
N LEU A 5 -36.84 25.54 6.18
CA LEU A 5 -36.09 24.52 6.93
C LEU A 5 -36.95 23.77 7.97
N SER A 6 -38.11 24.30 8.34
CA SER A 6 -39.01 23.67 9.34
C SER A 6 -39.71 22.41 8.82
N HIS A 7 -39.73 22.21 7.50
CA HIS A 7 -40.34 21.06 6.83
C HIS A 7 -39.32 19.99 6.41
N TYR A 8 -38.02 20.26 6.57
CA TYR A 8 -37.01 19.26 6.25
C TYR A 8 -36.83 18.30 7.43
N ASN A 9 -36.98 17.00 7.15
CA ASN A 9 -36.59 15.97 8.09
C ASN A 9 -35.10 16.15 8.42
N ASN A 10 -34.72 16.06 9.70
CA ASN A 10 -33.32 16.12 10.18
C ASN A 10 -32.35 15.24 9.37
N LYS A 11 -32.83 14.17 8.74
CA LYS A 11 -32.04 13.36 7.79
C LYS A 11 -31.64 14.14 6.53
N GLN A 12 -32.59 14.79 5.87
CA GLN A 12 -32.34 15.52 4.62
C GLN A 12 -31.41 16.73 4.84
N LEU A 13 -31.50 17.42 5.98
CA LEU A 13 -30.58 18.52 6.32
C LEU A 13 -29.13 18.02 6.43
N ARG A 14 -28.92 16.90 7.12
CA ARG A 14 -27.57 16.30 7.23
C ARG A 14 -27.05 15.83 5.88
N ASP A 15 -27.89 15.25 5.04
CA ASP A 15 -27.48 14.79 3.71
C ASP A 15 -27.06 15.99 2.83
N CYS A 16 -27.78 17.11 2.89
CA CYS A 16 -27.40 18.36 2.23
C CYS A 16 -26.07 18.92 2.77
N GLU A 17 -25.84 18.90 4.08
CA GLU A 17 -24.57 19.32 4.69
C GLU A 17 -23.39 18.47 4.20
N VAL A 18 -23.56 17.14 4.14
CA VAL A 18 -22.53 16.23 3.62
C VAL A 18 -22.17 16.55 2.18
N VAL A 19 -23.17 16.83 1.32
CA VAL A 19 -22.94 17.21 -0.08
C VAL A 19 -22.18 18.55 -0.17
N LEU A 20 -22.54 19.54 0.65
CA LEU A 20 -21.83 20.83 0.69
C LEU A 20 -20.36 20.67 1.08
N TYR A 21 -20.07 19.88 2.12
CA TYR A 21 -18.69 19.62 2.54
C TYR A 21 -17.91 18.79 1.51
N ALA A 22 -18.54 17.81 0.87
CA ALA A 22 -17.92 17.04 -0.20
C ALA A 22 -17.54 17.94 -1.40
N ASN A 23 -18.43 18.85 -1.79
CA ASN A 23 -18.15 19.84 -2.83
C ASN A 23 -17.02 20.79 -2.41
N SER A 24 -17.04 21.27 -1.16
CA SER A 24 -15.96 22.11 -0.62
C SER A 24 -14.61 21.39 -0.65
N ALA A 25 -14.55 20.13 -0.21
CA ALA A 25 -13.33 19.31 -0.27
C ALA A 25 -12.84 19.11 -1.72
N ALA A 26 -13.76 18.90 -2.67
CA ALA A 26 -13.42 18.77 -4.08
C ALA A 26 -12.84 20.07 -4.65
N THR A 27 -13.44 21.22 -4.33
CA THR A 27 -12.94 22.55 -4.73
C THR A 27 -11.57 22.83 -4.12
N LEU A 28 -11.40 22.63 -2.81
CA LEU A 28 -10.12 22.85 -2.13
C LEU A 28 -9.01 21.95 -2.68
N ARG A 29 -9.34 20.69 -3.02
CA ARG A 29 -8.40 19.78 -3.68
C ARG A 29 -7.99 20.28 -5.07
N LEU A 30 -8.93 20.82 -5.84
CA LEU A 30 -8.65 21.38 -7.16
C LEU A 30 -7.78 22.64 -7.06
N GLU A 31 -8.07 23.51 -6.09
CA GLU A 31 -7.24 24.67 -5.78
C GLU A 31 -5.82 24.25 -5.40
N TYR A 32 -5.68 23.29 -4.49
CA TYR A 32 -4.38 22.72 -4.13
C TYR A 32 -3.61 22.22 -5.36
N SER A 33 -4.26 21.42 -6.22
CA SER A 33 -3.62 20.88 -7.41
C SER A 33 -3.26 21.98 -8.42
N THR A 34 -4.06 23.04 -8.50
CA THR A 34 -3.75 24.20 -9.34
C THR A 34 -2.48 24.90 -8.83
N ILE A 35 -2.40 25.14 -7.53
CA ILE A 35 -1.25 25.80 -6.91
C ILE A 35 0.04 24.98 -7.11
N VAL A 36 0.02 23.69 -6.77
CA VAL A 36 1.24 22.86 -6.79
C VAL A 36 1.61 22.39 -8.20
N THR A 37 0.63 22.00 -9.03
CA THR A 37 0.91 21.41 -10.35
C THR A 37 0.98 22.45 -11.45
N ILE A 38 0.04 23.40 -11.47
CA ILE A 38 -0.06 24.40 -12.56
C ILE A 38 0.87 25.58 -12.28
N TYR A 39 0.79 26.15 -11.08
CA TYR A 39 1.66 27.26 -10.68
C TYR A 39 3.04 26.82 -10.18
N LYS A 40 3.25 25.50 -10.02
CA LYS A 40 4.53 24.92 -9.59
C LYS A 40 5.04 25.49 -8.28
N GLU A 41 4.12 25.89 -7.40
CA GLU A 41 4.47 26.37 -6.08
C GLU A 41 5.01 25.20 -5.25
N SER A 42 6.08 25.44 -4.49
CA SER A 42 6.67 24.38 -3.66
C SER A 42 5.64 23.88 -2.64
N PRO A 43 5.55 22.55 -2.43
CA PRO A 43 4.62 21.95 -1.48
C PRO A 43 4.92 22.30 -0.02
N THR A 44 6.06 22.95 0.24
CA THR A 44 6.55 23.32 1.58
C THR A 44 6.24 24.76 1.96
N THR A 45 5.68 25.55 1.05
CA THR A 45 5.27 26.94 1.32
C THR A 45 4.12 27.01 2.31
N ASN A 46 4.04 28.08 3.10
CA ASN A 46 2.98 28.25 4.09
C ASN A 46 1.57 28.28 3.46
N SER A 47 1.43 28.85 2.27
CA SER A 47 0.21 28.88 1.46
C SER A 47 -0.25 27.47 1.09
N VAL A 48 0.66 26.63 0.57
CA VAL A 48 0.31 25.24 0.22
C VAL A 48 0.02 24.41 1.47
N VAL A 49 0.79 24.58 2.54
CA VAL A 49 0.57 23.88 3.81
C VAL A 49 -0.80 24.25 4.40
N ALA A 50 -1.16 25.53 4.42
CA ALA A 50 -2.47 25.99 4.86
C ALA A 50 -3.59 25.37 4.01
N LYS A 51 -3.39 25.27 2.68
CA LYS A 51 -4.37 24.62 1.79
C LYS A 51 -4.51 23.11 2.07
N ILE A 52 -3.42 22.41 2.39
CA ILE A 52 -3.48 21.01 2.82
C ILE A 52 -4.32 20.87 4.10
N ASP A 53 -4.11 21.77 5.06
CA ASP A 53 -4.86 21.77 6.32
C ASP A 53 -6.35 22.05 6.10
N GLU A 54 -6.70 22.98 5.21
CA GLU A 54 -8.08 23.24 4.79
C GLU A 54 -8.74 21.99 4.15
N VAL A 55 -8.04 21.32 3.22
CA VAL A 55 -8.54 20.08 2.62
C VAL A 55 -8.78 19.02 3.69
N CYS A 56 -7.83 18.82 4.61
CA CYS A 56 -7.96 17.85 5.69
C CYS A 56 -9.11 18.22 6.65
N ALA A 57 -9.30 19.51 6.96
CA ALA A 57 -10.40 19.98 7.77
C ALA A 57 -11.76 19.73 7.12
N ALA A 58 -11.87 19.93 5.80
CA ALA A 58 -13.08 19.63 5.04
C ALA A 58 -13.44 18.13 5.13
N TYR A 59 -12.47 17.23 4.93
CA TYR A 59 -12.71 15.79 5.09
C TYR A 59 -13.09 15.39 6.52
N ARG A 60 -12.47 15.99 7.55
CA ARG A 60 -12.90 15.77 8.95
C ARG A 60 -14.37 16.14 9.15
N LYS A 61 -14.81 17.27 8.58
CA LYS A 61 -16.22 17.68 8.64
C LYS A 61 -17.15 16.71 7.93
N ILE A 62 -16.74 16.17 6.78
CA ILE A 62 -17.50 15.09 6.13
C ILE A 62 -17.64 13.91 7.08
N PHE A 63 -16.53 13.40 7.64
CA PHE A 63 -16.53 12.22 8.51
C PHE A 63 -17.27 12.42 9.84
N GLU A 64 -17.34 13.64 10.37
CA GLU A 64 -18.11 13.97 11.58
C GLU A 64 -19.63 13.89 11.35
N VAL A 65 -20.10 14.26 10.15
CA VAL A 65 -21.53 14.44 9.86
C VAL A 65 -22.13 13.23 9.15
N ILE A 66 -21.35 12.58 8.30
CA ILE A 66 -21.80 11.46 7.49
C ILE A 66 -22.09 10.23 8.36
N ARG A 67 -23.23 9.58 8.11
CA ARG A 67 -23.50 8.29 8.74
C ARG A 67 -22.78 7.20 7.98
N MET A 68 -22.23 6.23 8.71
CA MET A 68 -21.48 5.12 8.10
C MET A 68 -22.34 4.23 7.20
N ASP A 69 -23.65 4.20 7.46
CA ASP A 69 -24.69 3.44 6.72
C ASP A 69 -25.36 4.27 5.62
N PHE A 70 -24.91 5.51 5.37
CA PHE A 70 -25.50 6.34 4.33
C PHE A 70 -25.08 5.86 2.93
N GLU A 71 -26.06 5.34 2.20
CA GLU A 71 -25.92 4.86 0.83
C GLU A 71 -26.68 5.76 -0.14
N THR A 72 -26.06 6.04 -1.29
CA THR A 72 -26.74 6.67 -2.42
C THR A 72 -27.79 5.74 -3.03
N GLN A 73 -28.68 6.26 -3.87
CA GLN A 73 -29.68 5.46 -4.60
C GLN A 73 -29.07 4.32 -5.45
N ASN A 74 -27.78 4.42 -5.79
CA ASN A 74 -27.04 3.40 -6.54
C ASN A 74 -26.35 2.36 -5.61
N GLY A 75 -26.65 2.36 -4.31
CA GLY A 75 -26.05 1.45 -3.32
C GLY A 75 -24.61 1.79 -2.94
N CYS A 76 -24.11 2.97 -3.33
CA CYS A 76 -22.74 3.38 -2.98
C CYS A 76 -22.71 4.04 -1.61
N SER A 77 -21.90 3.51 -0.68
CA SER A 77 -21.60 4.16 0.60
C SER A 77 -20.83 5.46 0.36
N ILE A 78 -21.41 6.60 0.76
CA ILE A 78 -20.73 7.90 0.65
C ILE A 78 -19.54 7.95 1.60
N TYR A 79 -19.63 7.30 2.76
CA TYR A 79 -18.54 7.24 3.72
C TYR A 79 -17.33 6.49 3.16
N ALA A 80 -17.54 5.30 2.60
CA ALA A 80 -16.46 4.52 2.00
C ALA A 80 -15.82 5.26 0.81
N ASN A 81 -16.61 5.91 -0.04
CA ASN A 81 -16.09 6.71 -1.14
C ASN A 81 -15.28 7.92 -0.63
N SER A 82 -15.75 8.58 0.42
CA SER A 82 -15.03 9.70 1.05
C SER A 82 -13.69 9.25 1.66
N LEU A 83 -13.64 8.05 2.24
CA LEU A 83 -12.39 7.45 2.72
C LEU A 83 -11.42 7.15 1.56
N VAL A 84 -11.92 6.62 0.45
CA VAL A 84 -11.10 6.37 -0.75
C VAL A 84 -10.54 7.67 -1.31
N ASP A 85 -11.39 8.67 -1.50
CA ASP A 85 -10.97 9.97 -2.01
C ASP A 85 -9.99 10.67 -1.06
N PHE A 86 -10.21 10.58 0.26
CA PHE A 86 -9.28 11.10 1.25
C PHE A 86 -7.92 10.40 1.20
N GLY A 87 -7.89 9.07 1.10
CA GLY A 87 -6.66 8.31 0.93
C GLY A 87 -5.89 8.74 -0.31
N ILE A 88 -6.56 8.85 -1.46
CA ILE A 88 -5.95 9.33 -2.71
C ILE A 88 -5.35 10.73 -2.55
N VAL A 89 -6.07 11.63 -1.88
CA VAL A 89 -5.59 12.99 -1.60
C VAL A 89 -4.34 12.99 -0.72
N LEU A 90 -4.30 12.18 0.33
CA LEU A 90 -3.12 12.05 1.19
C LEU A 90 -1.93 11.48 0.41
N SER A 91 -2.16 10.49 -0.44
CA SER A 91 -1.11 9.96 -1.32
C SER A 91 -0.59 11.01 -2.31
N MET A 92 -1.45 11.89 -2.81
CA MET A 92 -1.04 13.01 -3.68
C MET A 92 -0.16 14.00 -2.92
N PHE A 93 -0.53 14.38 -1.69
CA PHE A 93 0.32 15.23 -0.84
C PHE A 93 1.69 14.59 -0.59
N ALA A 94 1.72 13.28 -0.37
CA ALA A 94 2.96 12.55 -0.18
C ALA A 94 3.83 12.49 -1.45
N ASP A 95 3.24 12.37 -2.64
CA ASP A 95 4.00 12.37 -3.90
C ASP A 95 4.62 13.74 -4.18
N HIS A 96 3.91 14.83 -3.89
CA HIS A 96 4.47 16.18 -4.05
C HIS A 96 5.67 16.41 -3.13
N LEU A 97 5.76 15.74 -1.98
CA LEU A 97 6.92 15.81 -1.08
C LEU A 97 8.08 14.87 -1.45
N LYS A 98 8.05 14.19 -2.61
CA LYS A 98 8.99 13.10 -2.90
C LYS A 98 10.45 13.52 -3.03
N ASP A 99 10.68 14.73 -3.55
CA ASP A 99 12.01 15.26 -3.84
C ASP A 99 12.56 16.14 -2.70
N GLU A 100 11.79 16.27 -1.60
CA GLU A 100 12.18 17.11 -0.47
C GLU A 100 13.33 16.48 0.34
N ALA A 101 14.37 17.28 0.58
CA ALA A 101 15.59 16.81 1.24
C ALA A 101 15.50 16.87 2.78
N ASP A 102 14.75 17.83 3.32
CA ASP A 102 14.60 18.06 4.76
C ASP A 102 13.94 16.85 5.44
N ALA A 103 14.51 16.44 6.58
CA ALA A 103 14.01 15.34 7.39
C ALA A 103 12.53 15.54 7.79
N LYS A 104 12.12 16.77 8.10
CA LYS A 104 10.74 17.10 8.46
C LYS A 104 9.76 16.71 7.34
N TRP A 105 10.10 17.03 6.09
CA TRP A 105 9.24 16.76 4.94
C TRP A 105 9.27 15.29 4.52
N LYS A 106 10.40 14.61 4.69
CA LYS A 106 10.50 13.15 4.54
C LYS A 106 9.63 12.41 5.54
N GLU A 107 9.63 12.82 6.81
CA GLU A 107 8.75 12.24 7.83
C GLU A 107 7.27 12.52 7.51
N LYS A 108 6.96 13.75 7.09
CA LYS A 108 5.60 14.12 6.68
C LYS A 108 5.10 13.32 5.49
N ARG A 109 5.96 13.03 4.50
CA ARG A 109 5.67 12.16 3.36
C ARG A 109 5.27 10.76 3.82
N ILE A 110 6.06 10.14 4.70
CA ILE A 110 5.76 8.82 5.26
C ILE A 110 4.43 8.86 6.01
N HIS A 111 4.23 9.88 6.85
CA HIS A 111 2.99 10.05 7.61
C HIS A 111 1.75 10.11 6.71
N TYR A 112 1.81 10.87 5.60
CA TYR A 112 0.70 10.93 4.65
C TYR A 112 0.45 9.60 3.94
N MET A 113 1.49 8.86 3.57
CA MET A 113 1.36 7.51 2.99
C MET A 113 0.71 6.51 3.95
N GLU A 114 1.16 6.49 5.20
CA GLU A 114 0.57 5.61 6.22
C GLU A 114 -0.88 6.00 6.55
N ALA A 115 -1.17 7.30 6.63
CA ALA A 115 -2.53 7.80 6.81
C ALA A 115 -3.43 7.41 5.62
N SER A 116 -2.90 7.45 4.40
CA SER A 116 -3.59 6.99 3.21
C SER A 116 -3.92 5.50 3.29
N ILE A 117 -2.94 4.64 3.64
CA ILE A 117 -3.17 3.19 3.79
C ILE A 117 -4.26 2.92 4.83
N ARG A 118 -4.26 3.63 5.97
CA ARG A 118 -5.32 3.50 6.99
C ARG A 118 -6.70 3.86 6.43
N ALA A 119 -6.81 5.01 5.76
CA ALA A 119 -8.08 5.45 5.17
C ALA A 119 -8.61 4.46 4.13
N LEU A 120 -7.74 4.00 3.21
CA LEU A 120 -8.09 3.02 2.17
C LEU A 120 -8.45 1.66 2.76
N GLY A 121 -7.68 1.18 3.75
CA GLY A 121 -7.95 -0.07 4.43
C GLY A 121 -9.28 -0.06 5.18
N ASP A 122 -9.62 1.07 5.81
CA ASP A 122 -10.92 1.24 6.48
C ASP A 122 -12.08 1.32 5.49
N ALA A 123 -11.87 1.83 4.27
CA ALA A 123 -12.86 1.74 3.20
C ALA A 123 -13.12 0.27 2.80
N CYS A 124 -12.06 -0.54 2.65
CA CYS A 124 -12.16 -1.96 2.26
C CYS A 124 -12.87 -2.85 3.30
N LYS A 125 -12.81 -2.50 4.60
CA LYS A 125 -13.51 -3.26 5.67
C LYS A 125 -15.03 -3.09 5.63
N ARG A 126 -15.54 -2.13 4.85
CA ARG A 126 -16.97 -1.80 4.79
C ARG A 126 -17.61 -2.50 3.60
N SER A 127 -18.92 -2.75 3.70
CA SER A 127 -19.73 -3.12 2.54
C SER A 127 -19.66 -1.96 1.55
N CYS A 128 -18.88 -2.13 0.48
CA CYS A 128 -18.75 -1.12 -0.56
C CYS A 128 -18.68 -1.77 -1.93
N PRO A 129 -19.10 -1.04 -2.99
CA PRO A 129 -19.12 -1.55 -4.34
C PRO A 129 -17.76 -2.10 -4.76
N ARG A 130 -17.78 -3.12 -5.63
CA ARG A 130 -16.58 -3.73 -6.21
C ARG A 130 -15.62 -2.68 -6.76
N SER A 131 -16.13 -1.64 -7.42
CA SER A 131 -15.33 -0.53 -7.97
C SER A 131 -14.56 0.24 -6.89
N THR A 132 -15.20 0.58 -5.77
CA THR A 132 -14.58 1.29 -4.64
C THR A 132 -13.48 0.44 -4.01
N ARG A 133 -13.74 -0.85 -3.76
CA ARG A 133 -12.73 -1.79 -3.23
C ARG A 133 -11.53 -1.93 -4.16
N SER A 134 -11.79 -2.10 -5.45
CA SER A 134 -10.75 -2.23 -6.48
C SER A 134 -9.84 -1.00 -6.50
N LYS A 135 -10.42 0.20 -6.55
CA LYS A 135 -9.68 1.47 -6.54
C LYS A 135 -8.84 1.64 -5.26
N ALA A 136 -9.43 1.31 -4.11
CA ALA A 136 -8.73 1.38 -2.83
C ALA A 136 -7.54 0.44 -2.78
N ARG A 137 -7.74 -0.82 -3.20
CA ARG A 137 -6.69 -1.85 -3.20
C ARG A 137 -5.55 -1.53 -4.15
N GLU A 138 -5.85 -1.07 -5.36
CA GLU A 138 -4.84 -0.64 -6.33
C GLU A 138 -3.97 0.48 -5.73
N LYS A 139 -4.61 1.50 -5.15
CA LYS A 139 -3.88 2.61 -4.55
C LYS A 139 -3.08 2.20 -3.32
N MET A 140 -3.59 1.28 -2.48
CA MET A 140 -2.83 0.72 -1.36
C MET A 140 -1.56 0.00 -1.84
N THR A 141 -1.67 -0.82 -2.88
CA THR A 141 -0.53 -1.55 -3.46
C THR A 141 0.55 -0.58 -3.96
N GLU A 142 0.17 0.51 -4.63
CA GLU A 142 1.11 1.56 -5.04
C GLU A 142 1.83 2.20 -3.83
N ILE A 143 1.08 2.56 -2.78
CA ILE A 143 1.66 3.20 -1.59
C ILE A 143 2.58 2.24 -0.83
N TYR A 144 2.18 0.96 -0.69
CA TYR A 144 3.01 -0.06 -0.06
C TYR A 144 4.35 -0.21 -0.78
N TYR A 145 4.36 -0.22 -2.12
CA TYR A 145 5.59 -0.26 -2.89
C TYR A 145 6.51 0.92 -2.56
N ILE A 146 5.95 2.13 -2.51
CA ILE A 146 6.74 3.34 -2.23
C ILE A 146 7.29 3.32 -0.79
N LEU A 147 6.50 2.89 0.20
CA LEU A 147 6.95 2.77 1.58
C LEU A 147 8.04 1.69 1.73
N LEU A 148 7.90 0.55 1.05
CA LEU A 148 8.94 -0.49 1.03
C LEU A 148 10.25 0.04 0.46
N ARG A 149 10.19 0.80 -0.64
CA ARG A 149 11.35 1.50 -1.21
C ARG A 149 11.99 2.45 -0.19
N ILE A 150 11.20 3.35 0.41
CA ILE A 150 11.70 4.33 1.38
C ILE A 150 12.38 3.64 2.57
N LYS A 151 11.74 2.61 3.15
CA LYS A 151 12.30 1.89 4.31
C LYS A 151 13.58 1.12 3.93
N THR A 152 13.63 0.51 2.75
CA THR A 152 14.81 -0.22 2.26
C THR A 152 15.97 0.73 1.98
N ASP A 153 15.72 1.85 1.30
CA ASP A 153 16.74 2.87 0.99
C ASP A 153 17.27 3.52 2.30
N ALA A 154 16.42 3.68 3.32
CA ALA A 154 16.83 4.13 4.64
C ALA A 154 17.77 3.15 5.37
N ILE A 155 17.56 1.84 5.22
CA ILE A 155 18.48 0.82 5.75
C ILE A 155 19.81 0.87 5.00
N ALA A 156 19.78 0.85 3.65
CA ALA A 156 20.97 0.85 2.82
C ALA A 156 21.88 2.06 3.09
N SER A 157 21.30 3.23 3.34
CA SER A 157 22.05 4.46 3.65
C SER A 157 22.62 4.52 5.07
N LYS A 158 22.09 3.74 6.03
CA LYS A 158 22.45 3.84 7.45
C LYS A 158 23.16 2.60 8.02
N ALA A 159 23.05 1.44 7.39
CA ALA A 159 23.47 0.16 7.96
C ALA A 159 24.94 0.12 8.42
N ASN A 160 25.83 0.87 7.76
CA ASN A 160 27.26 0.93 8.11
C ASN A 160 27.63 2.01 9.13
N PHE A 161 26.69 2.90 9.48
CA PHE A 161 26.95 4.10 10.29
C PHE A 161 26.22 4.07 11.65
N VAL A 162 25.50 2.98 11.95
CA VAL A 162 24.73 2.84 13.19
C VAL A 162 25.16 1.61 13.97
N SER A 163 24.88 1.61 15.28
CA SER A 163 25.15 0.44 16.12
C SER A 163 24.39 -0.80 15.64
N THR A 164 24.94 -2.00 15.91
CA THR A 164 24.30 -3.27 15.57
C THR A 164 22.89 -3.40 16.15
N LYS A 165 22.63 -2.84 17.33
CA LYS A 165 21.30 -2.82 17.97
C LYS A 165 20.29 -2.01 17.15
N VAL A 166 20.70 -0.83 16.68
CA VAL A 166 19.85 0.04 15.84
C VAL A 166 19.61 -0.61 14.48
N CYS A 167 20.65 -1.18 13.87
CA CYS A 167 20.54 -1.91 12.62
C CYS A 167 19.54 -3.08 12.72
N ARG A 168 19.65 -3.92 13.76
CA ARG A 168 18.66 -5.00 14.03
C ARG A 168 17.23 -4.47 14.16
N GLY A 169 17.04 -3.34 14.84
CA GLY A 169 15.73 -2.69 14.98
C GLY A 169 15.13 -2.29 13.64
N MET A 170 15.93 -1.68 12.75
CA MET A 170 15.48 -1.27 11.41
C MET A 170 15.11 -2.47 10.53
N TYR A 171 15.93 -3.54 10.55
CA TYR A 171 15.62 -4.77 9.80
C TYR A 171 14.34 -5.45 10.32
N LYS A 172 14.13 -5.46 11.64
CA LYS A 172 12.90 -5.99 12.23
C LYS A 172 11.68 -5.17 11.81
N GLU A 173 11.77 -3.84 11.87
CA GLU A 173 10.68 -2.96 11.43
C GLU A 173 10.35 -3.16 9.94
N LEU A 174 11.36 -3.34 9.09
CA LEU A 174 11.14 -3.67 7.68
C LEU A 174 10.51 -5.06 7.51
N ALA A 175 10.95 -6.07 8.26
CA ALA A 175 10.37 -7.40 8.23
C ALA A 175 8.88 -7.40 8.62
N ASP A 176 8.55 -6.74 9.73
CA ASP A 176 7.18 -6.60 10.23
C ASP A 176 6.31 -5.86 9.19
N PHE A 177 6.86 -4.86 8.51
CA PHE A 177 6.15 -4.15 7.45
C PHE A 177 5.96 -4.99 6.18
N ILE A 178 6.98 -5.75 5.75
CA ILE A 178 6.86 -6.68 4.61
C ILE A 178 5.79 -7.73 4.89
N GLN A 179 5.69 -8.22 6.13
CA GLN A 179 4.63 -9.16 6.52
C GLN A 179 3.24 -8.58 6.27
N VAL A 180 2.99 -7.34 6.69
CA VAL A 180 1.73 -6.62 6.44
C VAL A 180 1.46 -6.46 4.94
N VAL A 181 2.49 -6.15 4.15
CA VAL A 181 2.34 -6.03 2.69
C VAL A 181 2.01 -7.38 2.07
N ASN A 182 2.74 -8.44 2.40
CA ASN A 182 2.47 -9.77 1.87
C ASN A 182 1.05 -10.24 2.21
N ASP A 183 0.59 -10.03 3.45
CA ASP A 183 -0.78 -10.35 3.85
C ASP A 183 -1.82 -9.61 3.00
N HIS A 184 -1.60 -8.32 2.72
CA HIS A 184 -2.45 -7.55 1.80
C HIS A 184 -2.43 -8.12 0.39
N LEU A 185 -1.26 -8.48 -0.15
CA LEU A 185 -1.12 -9.02 -1.51
C LEU A 185 -1.74 -10.41 -1.65
N ILE A 186 -1.62 -11.27 -0.63
CA ILE A 186 -2.28 -12.57 -0.58
C ILE A 186 -3.79 -12.37 -0.62
N GLN A 187 -4.34 -11.52 0.26
CA GLN A 187 -5.77 -11.20 0.26
C GLN A 187 -6.26 -10.68 -1.09
N LEU A 188 -5.48 -9.81 -1.72
CA LEU A 188 -5.79 -9.18 -2.99
C LEU A 188 -6.02 -10.21 -4.12
N CYS A 189 -5.25 -11.31 -4.13
CA CYS A 189 -5.37 -12.37 -5.14
C CYS A 189 -6.73 -13.07 -5.11
N TYR A 190 -7.34 -13.18 -3.92
CA TYR A 190 -8.58 -13.93 -3.71
C TYR A 190 -9.82 -13.06 -3.53
N GLU A 191 -9.66 -11.74 -3.45
CA GLU A 191 -10.77 -10.82 -3.27
C GLU A 191 -11.60 -10.66 -4.55
N ASP A 192 -12.93 -10.52 -4.41
CA ASP A 192 -13.83 -10.13 -5.49
C ASP A 192 -13.67 -8.63 -5.81
N ILE A 193 -12.71 -8.33 -6.68
CA ILE A 193 -12.37 -7.00 -7.20
C ILE A 193 -12.12 -7.07 -8.71
N TRP A 194 -12.00 -5.93 -9.37
CA TRP A 194 -11.63 -5.87 -10.79
C TRP A 194 -10.27 -6.54 -11.01
N LYS A 195 -10.17 -7.30 -12.11
CA LYS A 195 -8.98 -8.09 -12.46
C LYS A 195 -7.74 -7.20 -12.66
N GLU A 196 -7.94 -5.99 -13.17
CA GLU A 196 -6.88 -4.98 -13.36
C GLU A 196 -6.23 -4.61 -12.02
N SER A 197 -7.03 -4.54 -10.94
CA SER A 197 -6.52 -4.25 -9.59
C SER A 197 -5.74 -5.41 -8.97
N LYS A 198 -5.79 -6.62 -9.57
CA LYS A 198 -4.94 -7.77 -9.21
C LYS A 198 -3.62 -7.80 -9.99
N ASN A 199 -3.36 -6.82 -10.86
CA ASN A 199 -2.12 -6.68 -11.60
C ASN A 199 -0.98 -6.17 -10.69
N ILE A 200 -0.51 -7.03 -9.79
CA ILE A 200 0.48 -6.68 -8.78
C ILE A 200 1.88 -6.62 -9.41
N PRO A 201 2.70 -5.59 -9.10
CA PRO A 201 4.10 -5.53 -9.53
C PRO A 201 4.94 -6.66 -8.91
N LEU A 202 5.55 -7.48 -9.77
CA LEU A 202 6.42 -8.59 -9.34
C LEU A 202 7.68 -8.13 -8.59
N CYS A 203 8.11 -6.88 -8.79
CA CYS A 203 9.24 -6.30 -8.05
C CYS A 203 8.98 -6.19 -6.54
N MET A 204 7.73 -6.32 -6.07
CA MET A 204 7.45 -6.43 -4.63
C MET A 204 8.10 -7.68 -3.99
N ALA A 205 8.30 -8.75 -4.75
CA ALA A 205 8.97 -9.96 -4.27
C ALA A 205 10.43 -9.69 -3.86
N ASP A 206 11.06 -8.71 -4.51
CA ASP A 206 12.48 -8.43 -4.35
C ASP A 206 12.78 -7.91 -2.93
N PHE A 207 11.83 -7.27 -2.25
CA PHE A 207 12.00 -6.82 -0.86
C PHE A 207 12.16 -7.99 0.11
N THR A 208 11.28 -9.00 0.00
CA THR A 208 11.37 -10.21 0.82
C THR A 208 12.64 -10.99 0.48
N ILE A 209 12.94 -11.19 -0.80
CA ILE A 209 14.14 -11.93 -1.25
C ILE A 209 15.42 -11.25 -0.72
N ALA A 210 15.50 -9.92 -0.80
CA ALA A 210 16.65 -9.16 -0.31
C ALA A 210 16.81 -9.23 1.22
N LEU A 211 15.74 -9.54 1.95
CA LEU A 211 15.74 -9.63 3.40
C LEU A 211 16.22 -10.99 3.92
N VAL A 212 16.05 -12.07 3.15
CA VAL A 212 16.42 -13.44 3.55
C VAL A 212 17.89 -13.56 4.00
N PRO A 213 18.88 -12.96 3.32
CA PRO A 213 20.29 -13.02 3.75
C PRO A 213 20.61 -12.18 5.00
N ALA A 214 19.67 -11.38 5.53
CA ALA A 214 19.95 -10.50 6.66
C ALA A 214 20.22 -11.31 7.94
N ALA A 215 21.47 -11.31 8.40
CA ALA A 215 21.89 -12.03 9.61
C ALA A 215 21.21 -11.53 10.90
N THR A 216 20.62 -10.33 10.87
CA THR A 216 19.96 -9.69 12.01
C THR A 216 18.56 -10.23 12.30
N LEU A 217 17.96 -10.97 11.38
CA LEU A 217 16.62 -11.55 11.51
C LEU A 217 16.71 -13.02 11.92
N GLY A 218 15.80 -13.43 12.81
CA GLY A 218 15.67 -14.82 13.22
C GLY A 218 15.11 -15.71 12.11
N ASP A 219 15.50 -16.98 12.11
CA ASP A 219 15.16 -17.90 11.02
C ASP A 219 13.67 -18.18 10.90
N THR A 220 12.92 -18.22 12.03
CA THR A 220 11.46 -18.34 12.01
C THR A 220 10.82 -17.20 11.20
N GLN A 221 11.21 -15.95 11.47
CA GLN A 221 10.65 -14.80 10.76
C GLN A 221 11.01 -14.81 9.26
N LYS A 222 12.22 -15.26 8.91
CA LYS A 222 12.62 -15.43 7.50
C LYS A 222 11.75 -16.47 6.81
N ILE A 223 11.55 -17.62 7.44
CA ILE A 223 10.73 -18.72 6.90
C ILE A 223 9.29 -18.25 6.69
N ASP A 224 8.70 -17.56 7.67
CA ASP A 224 7.33 -17.04 7.58
C ASP A 224 7.18 -16.08 6.39
N LEU A 225 8.13 -15.15 6.22
CA LEU A 225 8.15 -14.23 5.08
C LEU A 225 8.29 -14.96 3.73
N CYS A 226 9.13 -16.00 3.66
CA CYS A 226 9.27 -16.81 2.46
C CYS A 226 7.98 -17.56 2.13
N ILE A 227 7.30 -18.13 3.13
CA ILE A 227 6.01 -18.81 2.97
C ILE A 227 4.97 -17.85 2.42
N GLN A 228 4.85 -16.66 3.01
CA GLN A 228 3.91 -15.64 2.55
C GLN A 228 4.21 -15.17 1.12
N LEU A 229 5.49 -14.96 0.77
CA LEU A 229 5.87 -14.62 -0.60
C LEU A 229 5.44 -15.73 -1.58
N LEU A 230 5.68 -17.00 -1.26
CA LEU A 230 5.25 -18.12 -2.09
C LEU A 230 3.72 -18.17 -2.25
N GLN A 231 2.97 -17.96 -1.15
CA GLN A 231 1.50 -17.89 -1.20
C GLN A 231 1.01 -16.78 -2.13
N TRP A 232 1.60 -15.58 -2.04
CA TRP A 232 1.27 -14.49 -2.94
C TRP A 232 1.63 -14.82 -4.40
N LEU A 233 2.82 -15.36 -4.68
CA LEU A 233 3.22 -15.75 -6.04
C LEU A 233 2.29 -16.81 -6.64
N MET A 234 1.84 -17.77 -5.84
CA MET A 234 0.82 -18.75 -6.23
C MET A 234 -0.52 -18.09 -6.53
N GLY A 235 -0.98 -17.17 -5.66
CA GLY A 235 -2.20 -16.41 -5.88
C GLY A 235 -2.13 -15.52 -7.13
N LEU A 236 -0.98 -14.92 -7.42
CA LEU A 236 -0.79 -14.16 -8.64
C LEU A 236 -0.84 -15.08 -9.87
N ALA A 237 -0.15 -16.21 -9.82
CA ALA A 237 -0.15 -17.20 -10.91
C ALA A 237 -1.57 -17.65 -11.27
N SER A 238 -2.43 -17.91 -10.28
CA SER A 238 -3.83 -18.32 -10.54
C SER A 238 -4.68 -17.23 -11.20
N ASN A 239 -4.26 -15.96 -11.15
CA ASN A 239 -4.99 -14.85 -11.76
C ASN A 239 -4.41 -14.39 -13.11
N ILE A 240 -3.26 -14.92 -13.56
CA ILE A 240 -2.55 -14.40 -14.76
C ILE A 240 -3.44 -14.41 -16.00
N THR A 241 -4.15 -15.51 -16.27
CA THR A 241 -4.97 -15.63 -17.49
C THR A 241 -6.20 -14.72 -17.48
N GLU A 242 -6.64 -14.28 -16.30
CA GLU A 242 -7.70 -13.28 -16.18
C GLU A 242 -7.16 -11.88 -16.46
N ILE A 243 -5.96 -11.57 -15.94
CA ILE A 243 -5.29 -10.27 -16.08
C ILE A 243 -4.80 -10.05 -17.53
N ASP A 244 -4.14 -11.06 -18.09
CA ASP A 244 -3.55 -11.06 -19.43
C ASP A 244 -4.21 -12.17 -20.27
N PRO A 245 -5.29 -11.86 -21.02
CA PRO A 245 -6.00 -12.86 -21.83
C PRO A 245 -5.19 -13.37 -23.04
N ASP A 246 -4.14 -12.64 -23.41
CA ASP A 246 -3.21 -13.00 -24.48
C ASP A 246 -2.28 -14.13 -24.01
N PRO A 247 -2.32 -15.32 -24.63
CA PRO A 247 -1.53 -16.48 -24.20
C PRO A 247 -0.01 -16.23 -24.16
N GLU A 248 0.52 -15.43 -25.08
CA GLU A 248 1.98 -15.17 -25.14
C GLU A 248 2.40 -14.28 -23.96
N LYS A 249 1.64 -13.23 -23.67
CA LYS A 249 1.87 -12.35 -22.52
C LYS A 249 1.66 -13.07 -21.20
N ALA A 250 0.64 -13.92 -21.12
CA ALA A 250 0.40 -14.76 -19.96
C ALA A 250 1.60 -15.69 -19.71
N LEU A 251 2.11 -16.36 -20.73
CA LEU A 251 3.29 -17.22 -20.63
C LEU A 251 4.54 -16.46 -20.18
N GLU A 252 4.79 -15.27 -20.75
CA GLU A 252 5.88 -14.40 -20.32
C GLU A 252 5.76 -14.06 -18.82
N ARG A 253 4.54 -13.75 -18.38
CA ARG A 253 4.26 -13.42 -16.99
C ARG A 253 4.42 -14.61 -16.04
N TYR A 254 3.99 -15.81 -16.43
CA TYR A 254 4.26 -17.04 -15.69
C TYR A 254 5.77 -17.27 -15.55
N GLY A 255 6.54 -17.04 -16.63
CA GLY A 255 8.00 -17.10 -16.60
C GLY A 255 8.61 -16.15 -15.57
N LYS A 256 8.11 -14.90 -15.49
CA LYS A 256 8.57 -13.92 -14.48
C LYS A 256 8.20 -14.31 -13.05
N VAL A 257 7.00 -14.85 -12.81
CA VAL A 257 6.60 -15.39 -11.49
C VAL A 257 7.54 -16.54 -11.10
N TRP A 258 7.79 -17.47 -12.01
CA TRP A 258 8.66 -18.62 -11.78
C TRP A 258 10.10 -18.19 -11.48
N ASP A 259 10.65 -17.24 -12.23
CA ASP A 259 11.97 -16.65 -11.95
C ASP A 259 12.05 -16.09 -10.51
N ARG A 260 11.01 -15.41 -10.03
CA ARG A 260 10.97 -14.91 -8.64
C ARG A 260 10.93 -16.02 -7.60
N ALA A 261 10.14 -17.06 -7.83
CA ALA A 261 10.12 -18.24 -6.94
C ALA A 261 11.49 -18.95 -6.92
N GLN A 262 12.13 -19.14 -8.07
CA GLN A 262 13.46 -19.73 -8.16
C GLN A 262 14.52 -18.89 -7.46
N ARG A 263 14.48 -17.57 -7.62
CA ARG A 263 15.40 -16.65 -6.91
C ARG A 263 15.26 -16.79 -5.40
N LEU A 264 14.04 -16.79 -4.88
CA LEU A 264 13.79 -17.00 -3.45
C LEU A 264 14.40 -18.32 -2.96
N LEU A 265 14.11 -19.44 -3.64
CA LEU A 265 14.63 -20.75 -3.27
C LEU A 265 16.16 -20.81 -3.31
N ARG A 266 16.79 -20.21 -4.32
CA ARG A 266 18.27 -20.12 -4.41
C ARG A 266 18.84 -19.31 -3.25
N THR A 267 18.22 -18.17 -2.92
CA THR A 267 18.66 -17.32 -1.80
C THR A 267 18.52 -18.07 -0.47
N MET A 268 17.41 -18.78 -0.23
CA MET A 268 17.24 -19.62 0.96
C MET A 268 18.31 -20.71 1.04
N ASN A 269 18.60 -21.39 -0.07
CA ASN A 269 19.61 -22.44 -0.11
C ASN A 269 21.02 -21.90 0.17
N GLN A 270 21.38 -20.74 -0.38
CA GLN A 270 22.67 -20.09 -0.12
C GLN A 270 22.85 -19.76 1.36
N VAL A 271 21.80 -19.26 2.03
CA VAL A 271 21.84 -19.00 3.48
C VAL A 271 22.01 -20.30 4.26
N GLY A 272 21.28 -21.37 3.88
CA GLY A 272 21.42 -22.69 4.51
C GLY A 272 22.83 -23.28 4.37
N MET A 273 23.43 -23.19 3.18
CA MET A 273 24.80 -23.67 2.92
C MET A 273 25.85 -22.83 3.66
N ALA A 274 25.64 -21.52 3.79
CA ALA A 274 26.52 -20.64 4.57
C ALA A 274 26.43 -20.94 6.09
N GLN A 275 25.27 -21.37 6.58
CA GLN A 275 25.12 -21.84 7.97
C GLN A 275 25.80 -23.21 8.16
N GLN A 276 25.60 -24.16 7.23
CA GLN A 276 26.22 -25.50 7.27
C GLN A 276 27.75 -25.51 7.10
N SER A 277 28.33 -24.48 6.47
CA SER A 277 29.79 -24.33 6.38
C SER A 277 30.39 -23.71 7.65
N ASN A 278 29.59 -23.03 8.46
CA ASN A 278 29.99 -22.54 9.79
C ASN A 278 29.71 -23.56 10.90
N ASP A 279 28.70 -24.42 10.71
CA ASP A 279 28.36 -25.54 11.56
C ASP A 279 28.67 -26.84 10.81
N GLU A 280 29.91 -27.35 10.89
CA GLU A 280 30.23 -28.70 10.44
C GLU A 280 29.39 -29.74 11.21
N THR A 281 28.19 -30.04 10.73
CA THR A 281 27.44 -31.31 10.74
C THR A 281 25.93 -31.07 10.67
N SER A 282 25.35 -31.07 9.46
CA SER A 282 24.14 -31.86 9.12
C SER A 282 23.66 -31.58 7.69
N VAL A 283 23.70 -32.64 6.88
CA VAL A 283 23.29 -32.70 5.48
C VAL A 283 21.76 -32.72 5.38
N CYS A 284 21.21 -32.02 4.39
CA CYS A 284 20.03 -32.48 3.66
C CYS A 284 20.02 -31.89 2.24
N ILE A 285 20.59 -32.64 1.29
CA ILE A 285 20.50 -32.34 -0.15
C ILE A 285 19.26 -33.06 -0.69
N CYS A 286 18.25 -32.32 -1.13
CA CYS A 286 17.24 -32.85 -2.05
C CYS A 286 17.87 -32.97 -3.44
N SER A 287 18.59 -34.06 -3.70
CA SER A 287 18.92 -34.47 -5.05
C SER A 287 17.69 -35.16 -5.63
N VAL A 288 17.02 -34.50 -6.58
CA VAL A 288 16.11 -35.19 -7.50
C VAL A 288 16.97 -36.12 -8.35
N GLN A 289 16.95 -37.41 -8.03
CA GLN A 289 17.43 -38.43 -8.94
C GLN A 289 16.44 -38.53 -10.08
N THR A 290 16.83 -38.06 -11.25
CA THR A 290 16.23 -38.46 -12.52
C THR A 290 16.54 -39.94 -12.72
N THR A 291 15.54 -40.81 -12.52
CA THR A 291 15.57 -42.18 -13.04
C THR A 291 15.18 -42.16 -14.52
N GLY A 292 15.89 -42.98 -15.30
CA GLY A 292 15.87 -43.03 -16.77
C GLY A 292 14.58 -43.51 -17.40
#